data_AF-A0A2V8U7Z5-F1
#
_entry.id   AF-A0A2V8U7Z5-F1
#
_cell.length_a   1.000
_cell.length_b   1.000
_cell.length_c   1.000
_cell.angle_alpha   90.00
_cell.angle_beta   90.00
_cell.angle_gamma   90.00
#
_symmetry.space_group_name_H-M   'P 1'
#
loop_
_entity.id
_entity.type
_entity.pdbx_description
1 polymer ?
#
loop_
_entity_poly.entity_id
_entity_poly.type
_entity_poly.pdbx_seq_one_letter_code
_entity_poly.pdbx_strand_id
1 'polypeptide(L)' 'MAKIAIHLTVEELQALLTLADNQFFRMKYIDPKIPGHKERPEELRAAQSAVQVLQNALKAEKGFKQTPATP' A
#
# COMPACT_ATOMS: atom_id res chain seq x y z
N MET A 1 -16.68 7.58 -0.10
CA MET A 1 -15.75 8.70 0.13
C MET A 1 -15.23 9.19 -1.21
N ALA A 2 -14.95 10.50 -1.34
CA ALA A 2 -14.34 11.05 -2.56
C ALA A 2 -12.91 10.53 -2.73
N LYS A 3 -12.48 10.32 -3.99
CA LYS A 3 -11.11 9.90 -4.31
C LYS A 3 -10.20 11.13 -4.45
N ILE A 4 -8.94 10.98 -4.05
CA ILE A 4 -7.90 12.01 -4.19
C ILE A 4 -6.92 11.51 -5.25
N ALA A 5 -6.56 12.37 -6.20
CA ALA A 5 -5.51 12.10 -7.18
C ALA A 5 -4.17 12.64 -6.66
N ILE A 6 -3.12 11.82 -6.76
CA ILE A 6 -1.75 12.20 -6.43
C ILE A 6 -0.84 11.77 -7.58
N HIS A 7 0.21 12.54 -7.83
CA HIS A 7 1.23 12.22 -8.83
C HIS A 7 2.49 11.77 -8.10
N LEU A 8 3.00 10.59 -8.47
CA LEU A 8 4.19 9.98 -7.89
C LEU A 8 5.04 9.41 -9.02
N THR A 9 6.35 9.48 -8.88
CA THR A 9 7.30 8.65 -9.63
C THR A 9 7.17 7.18 -9.20
N VAL A 10 7.74 6.26 -10.00
CA VAL A 10 7.73 4.83 -9.68
C VAL A 10 8.49 4.56 -8.38
N GLU A 11 9.59 5.26 -8.17
CA GLU A 11 10.44 5.16 -6.98
C GLU A 11 9.71 5.65 -5.72
N GLU A 12 9.01 6.79 -5.81
CA GLU A 12 8.19 7.31 -4.71
C GLU A 12 7.03 6.37 -4.38
N LEU A 13 6.36 5.81 -5.39
CA LEU A 13 5.30 4.82 -5.20
C LEU A 13 5.84 3.55 -4.52
N GLN A 14 7.02 3.08 -4.92
CA GLN A 14 7.68 1.92 -4.32
C GLN A 14 8.07 2.17 -2.85
N ALA A 15 8.60 3.36 -2.55
CA ALA A 15 8.94 3.76 -1.19
C ALA A 15 7.68 3.87 -0.31
N LEU A 16 6.63 4.54 -0.81
CA LEU A 16 5.37 4.70 -0.11
C LEU A 16 4.69 3.35 0.17
N LEU A 17 4.70 2.44 -0.81
CA LEU A 17 4.17 1.09 -0.61
C LEU A 17 4.91 0.36 0.52
N THR A 18 6.25 0.43 0.55
CA THR A 18 7.05 -0.18 1.62
C THR A 18 6.69 0.39 3.01
N LEU A 19 6.55 1.71 3.12
CA LEU A 19 6.15 2.37 4.36
C LEU A 19 4.73 1.96 4.79
N ALA A 20 3.79 1.91 3.85
CA ALA A 20 2.41 1.53 4.11
C ALA A 20 2.29 0.06 4.53
N ASP A 21 3.01 -0.86 3.89
CA ASP A 21 3.04 -2.28 4.25
C ASP A 21 3.60 -2.49 5.66
N ASN A 22 4.69 -1.80 6.01
CA ASN A 22 5.28 -1.86 7.34
C ASN A 22 4.30 -1.35 8.42
N GLN A 23 3.63 -0.22 8.16
CA GLN A 23 2.65 0.32 9.08
C GLN A 23 1.44 -0.60 9.21
N PHE A 24 0.95 -1.16 8.10
CA PHE A 24 -0.16 -2.11 8.11
C PHE A 24 0.20 -3.38 8.89
N PHE A 25 1.40 -3.92 8.71
CA PHE A 25 1.89 -5.07 9.48
C PHE A 25 1.89 -4.77 10.99
N ARG A 26 2.40 -3.59 11.39
CA ARG A 26 2.37 -3.14 12.78
C ARG A 26 0.93 -3.07 13.31
N MET A 27 0.03 -2.40 12.59
CA MET A 27 -1.38 -2.26 12.98
C MET A 27 -2.09 -3.61 13.12
N LYS A 28 -1.78 -4.59 12.26
CA LYS A 28 -2.46 -5.87 12.24
C LYS A 28 -1.90 -6.89 13.24
N TYR A 29 -0.59 -6.89 13.47
CA TYR A 29 0.08 -8.00 14.18
C TYR A 29 0.85 -7.58 15.43
N ILE A 30 1.21 -6.31 15.55
CA ILE A 30 1.97 -5.77 16.70
C ILE A 30 1.02 -5.06 17.65
N ASP A 31 0.25 -4.11 17.15
CA ASP A 31 -0.62 -3.25 17.96
C ASP A 31 -1.61 -4.04 18.83
N PRO A 32 -2.28 -5.13 18.36
CA PRO A 32 -3.17 -5.94 19.20
C PRO A 32 -2.49 -6.62 20.38
N LYS A 33 -1.15 -6.72 20.38
CA LYS A 33 -0.36 -7.31 21.47
C LYS A 33 0.11 -6.28 22.49
N ILE A 34 -0.10 -4.98 22.23
CA ILE A 34 0.29 -3.90 23.13
C ILE A 34 -0.78 -3.74 24.21
N PRO A 35 -0.41 -3.82 25.52
CA PRO A 35 -1.37 -3.62 26.60
C PRO A 35 -2.10 -2.28 26.48
N GLY A 36 -3.43 -2.31 26.65
CA GLY A 36 -4.27 -1.12 26.53
C GLY A 36 -4.55 -0.67 25.08
N HIS A 37 -4.11 -1.43 24.07
CA HIS A 37 -4.50 -1.15 22.68
C HIS A 37 -6.02 -1.27 22.50
N LYS A 38 -6.59 -0.32 21.76
CA LYS A 38 -7.99 -0.33 21.36
C LYS A 38 -8.07 -0.63 19.87
N GLU A 39 -8.82 -1.67 19.53
CA GLU A 39 -9.05 -2.04 18.14
C GLU A 39 -9.81 -0.94 17.41
N ARG A 40 -9.38 -0.69 16.17
CA ARG A 40 -10.00 0.28 15.27
C ARG A 40 -10.24 -0.37 13.91
N PRO A 41 -11.29 -1.20 13.78
CA PRO A 41 -11.48 -2.05 12.60
C PRO A 41 -11.64 -1.24 11.31
N GLU A 42 -12.28 -0.07 11.37
CA GLU A 42 -12.43 0.82 10.22
C GLU A 42 -11.10 1.40 9.75
N GLU A 43 -10.20 1.79 10.66
CA GLU A 43 -8.85 2.25 10.32
C GLU A 43 -8.02 1.12 9.71
N LEU A 44 -8.12 -0.09 10.26
CA LEU A 44 -7.42 -1.27 9.74
C LEU A 44 -7.91 -1.64 8.32
N ARG A 45 -9.21 -1.56 8.07
CA ARG A 45 -9.81 -1.78 6.75
C ARG A 45 -9.36 -0.73 5.74
N ALA A 46 -9.32 0.54 6.15
CA ALA A 46 -8.82 1.63 5.31
C ALA A 46 -7.34 1.43 4.96
N ALA A 47 -6.50 1.06 5.93
CA ALA A 47 -5.08 0.77 5.72
C ALA A 47 -4.87 -0.39 4.74
N GLN A 48 -5.62 -1.49 4.89
CA GLN A 48 -5.57 -2.61 3.95
C GLN A 48 -5.95 -2.18 2.53
N SER A 49 -7.02 -1.39 2.40
CA SER A 49 -7.45 -0.87 1.09
C SER A 49 -6.38 0.05 0.47
N ALA A 50 -5.72 0.89 1.27
CA ALA A 50 -4.67 1.79 0.78
C ALA A 50 -3.46 1.00 0.25
N VAL A 51 -2.97 0.02 1.00
CA VAL A 51 -1.91 -0.89 0.57
C VAL A 51 -2.27 -1.57 -0.76
N GLN A 52 -3.50 -2.10 -0.88
CA GLN A 52 -3.94 -2.77 -2.10
C GLN A 52 -3.94 -1.83 -3.32
N VAL A 53 -4.37 -0.58 -3.16
CA VAL A 53 -4.36 0.43 -4.22
C VAL A 53 -2.93 0.73 -4.67
N LEU A 54 -2.00 0.93 -3.73
CA LEU A 54 -0.59 1.18 -4.03
C LEU A 54 0.07 -0.01 -4.74
N GLN A 55 -0.21 -1.24 -4.29
CA GLN A 55 0.28 -2.46 -4.96
C GLN A 55 -0.24 -2.59 -6.39
N ASN A 56 -1.51 -2.27 -6.61
CA ASN A 56 -2.12 -2.34 -7.95
C ASN A 56 -1.54 -1.28 -8.87
N ALA A 57 -1.35 -0.05 -8.40
CA ALA A 57 -0.72 1.03 -9.15
C ALA A 57 0.71 0.65 -9.55
N LEU A 58 1.50 0.12 -8.62
CA LEU A 58 2.89 -0.26 -8.89
C LEU A 58 2.99 -1.46 -9.85
N LYS A 59 2.07 -2.42 -9.76
CA LYS A 59 1.98 -3.55 -10.69
C LYS A 59 1.63 -3.09 -12.10
N ALA A 60 0.72 -2.12 -12.24
CA ALA A 60 0.38 -1.56 -13.55
C ALA A 60 1.62 -0.93 -14.21
N GLU A 61 2.36 -0.09 -13.49
CA GLU A 61 3.57 0.56 -14.03
C GLU A 61 4.70 -0.44 -14.35
N LYS A 62 4.92 -1.45 -13.49
CA LYS A 62 5.94 -2.48 -13.75
C LYS A 62 5.53 -3.47 -14.85
N GLY A 63 4.23 -3.73 -15.01
CA GLY A 63 3.67 -4.60 -16.05
C GLY A 63 3.77 -4.03 -17.47
N PHE A 64 3.95 -2.71 -17.62
CA PHE A 64 4.16 -2.05 -18.92
C PHE A 64 5.62 -2.08 -19.42
N LYS A 65 6.57 -2.64 -18.65
CA LYS A 65 7.95 -2.93 -19.13
C LYS A 65 8.08 -4.32 -19.76
N GLN A 66 7.08 -4.79 -20.51
CA GLN A 66 7.33 -5.82 -21.52
C GLN A 66 7.84 -5.12 -22.79
N THR A 67 9.15 -4.91 -22.86
CA THR A 67 9.81 -4.65 -24.14
C THR A 67 9.45 -5.83 -25.06
N PRO A 68 8.88 -5.61 -26.26
CA PRO A 68 8.73 -6.72 -27.20
C PRO A 68 10.13 -7.26 -27.48
N ALA A 69 10.31 -8.56 -27.27
CA ALA A 69 11.47 -9.26 -27.79
C ALA A 69 11.44 -9.08 -29.31
N THR A 70 12.34 -8.25 -29.83
CA THR A 70 12.56 -8.08 -31.27
C THR A 70 12.94 -9.44 -31.87
N PRO A 71 12.36 -9.83 -33.03
CA PRO A 71 12.51 -11.16 -33.62
C PRO A 71 13.94 -11.55 -33.97
#